data_AF-A0A6A2SA64-F1
#
_entry.id   AF-A0A6A2SA64-F1
#
_cell.length_a   1.000
_cell.length_b   1.000
_cell.length_c   1.000
_cell.angle_alpha   90.00
_cell.angle_beta   90.00
_cell.angle_gamma   90.00
#
_symmetry.space_group_name_H-M   'P 1'
#
loop_
_entity.id
_entity.type
_entity.pdbx_description
1 polymer ?
#
loop_
_entity_poly.entity_id
_entity_poly.type
_entity_poly.pdbx_seq_one_letter_code
_entity_poly.pdbx_strand_id
1 'polypeptide(L)' 'MDASDWPYGSSSWLIGIQSTLTPDDGSGQTIVFEPRGYGPHPLKAGTLRLNIFVNTTGEVDKTFTPRLYKID' A
#
# COMPACT_ATOMS: atom_id res chain seq x y z
N MET A 1 -10.36 2.28 -24.56
CA MET A 1 -10.69 2.33 -23.12
C MET A 1 -9.37 2.09 -22.41
N ASP A 2 -8.49 3.08 -22.52
CA ASP A 2 -7.08 2.94 -22.15
C ASP A 2 -6.92 3.27 -20.68
N ALA A 3 -7.26 2.28 -19.84
CA ALA A 3 -6.88 2.29 -18.44
C ALA A 3 -5.39 1.95 -18.36
N SER A 4 -4.54 2.90 -18.75
CA SER A 4 -3.14 2.87 -18.39
C SER A 4 -2.96 3.82 -17.21
N ASP A 5 -3.10 3.28 -16.01
CA ASP A 5 -2.22 3.61 -14.89
C ASP A 5 -2.31 2.52 -13.80
N TRP A 6 -1.18 1.81 -13.67
CA TRP A 6 -0.62 1.17 -12.47
C TRP A 6 -1.06 -0.25 -12.03
N PRO A 7 -0.09 -1.20 -11.94
CA PRO A 7 1.08 -1.37 -12.79
C PRO A 7 0.80 -2.46 -13.84
N TYR A 8 0.94 -2.08 -15.10
CA TYR A 8 1.03 -3.02 -16.21
C TYR A 8 2.45 -2.90 -16.80
N GLY A 9 3.14 -4.03 -16.99
CA GLY A 9 4.56 -4.08 -17.40
C GLY A 9 5.41 -5.07 -16.60
N SER A 10 6.69 -5.22 -16.95
CA SER A 10 7.62 -6.19 -16.34
C SER A 10 7.96 -5.95 -14.86
N SER A 11 7.58 -4.80 -14.31
CA SER A 11 7.74 -4.44 -12.89
C SER A 11 6.40 -4.43 -12.14
N SER A 12 5.37 -5.04 -12.72
CA SER A 12 4.05 -5.16 -12.09
C SER A 12 4.11 -6.09 -10.89
N TRP A 13 3.41 -5.71 -9.84
CA TRP A 13 3.25 -6.51 -8.64
C TRP A 13 1.83 -7.08 -8.58
N LEU A 14 1.69 -8.29 -8.02
CA LEU A 14 0.40 -8.96 -7.84
C LEU A 14 -0.42 -8.33 -6.72
N ILE A 15 0.27 -7.85 -5.68
CA ILE A 15 -0.30 -7.16 -4.53
C ILE A 15 0.62 -6.02 -4.12
N GLY A 16 0.01 -4.95 -3.64
CA GLY A 16 0.73 -3.77 -3.20
C GLY A 16 -0.13 -2.91 -2.32
N ILE A 17 0.56 -2.26 -1.41
CA ILE A 17 -0.02 -1.51 -0.31
C ILE A 17 0.48 -0.08 -0.49
N GLN A 18 -0.45 0.87 -0.43
CA GLN A 18 -0.11 2.27 -0.23
C GLN A 18 -0.72 2.70 1.09
N SER A 19 0.02 3.47 1.89
CA SER A 19 -0.54 4.03 3.10
C SER A 19 -0.29 5.52 3.20
N THR A 20 -1.29 6.25 3.70
CA THR A 20 -1.13 7.64 4.09
C THR A 20 -1.28 7.79 5.60
N LEU A 21 -0.43 8.60 6.22
CA LEU A 21 -0.51 8.95 7.63
C LEU A 21 -1.01 10.39 7.74
N THR A 22 -2.05 10.60 8.54
CA THR A 22 -2.43 11.92 9.02
C THR A 22 -1.95 12.04 10.47
N PRO A 23 -0.86 12.77 10.75
CA PRO A 23 -0.31 12.93 12.09
C PRO A 23 -1.22 13.72 13.02
N ASP A 24 -1.23 13.37 14.31
CA ASP A 24 -2.03 14.07 15.33
C ASP A 24 -1.52 15.49 15.63
N ASP A 25 -0.26 15.79 15.28
CA ASP A 25 0.37 17.10 15.50
C ASP A 25 0.01 18.15 14.43
N GLY A 26 -0.83 17.80 13.47
CA GLY A 26 -1.29 18.71 12.40
C GLY A 26 -0.27 18.95 11.28
N SER A 27 0.84 18.19 11.22
CA SER A 27 1.91 18.37 10.21
C SER A 27 1.56 17.99 8.76
N GLY A 28 0.27 17.84 8.44
CA GLY A 28 -0.21 17.48 7.11
C GLY A 28 -0.07 15.99 6.80
N GLN A 29 -0.86 15.51 5.83
CA GLN A 29 -0.85 14.10 5.44
C GLN A 29 0.43 13.73 4.68
N THR A 30 0.99 12.56 4.95
CA THR A 30 2.19 12.04 4.26
C THR A 30 1.96 10.62 3.71
N ILE A 31 2.55 10.29 2.55
CA ILE A 31 2.59 8.92 2.03
C ILE A 31 3.74 8.18 2.72
N VAL A 32 3.43 7.04 3.31
CA VAL A 32 4.35 6.30 4.18
C VAL A 32 4.86 5.01 3.53
N PHE A 33 3.98 4.29 2.82
CA PHE A 33 4.35 3.10 2.07
C PHE A 33 3.86 3.28 0.65
N GLU A 34 4.71 2.92 -0.30
CA GLU A 34 4.40 2.92 -1.71
C GLU A 34 5.11 1.73 -2.40
N PRO A 35 4.69 1.32 -3.59
CA PRO A 35 5.16 0.10 -4.25
C PRO A 35 6.67 -0.08 -4.42
N ARG A 36 7.45 1.00 -4.30
CA ARG A 36 8.92 1.00 -4.40
C ARG A 36 9.61 1.57 -3.16
N GLY A 37 8.85 1.94 -2.14
CA GLY A 37 9.30 2.54 -0.88
C GLY A 37 8.91 1.71 0.33
N TYR A 38 8.84 0.38 0.20
CA TYR A 38 8.60 -0.49 1.34
C TYR A 38 9.84 -0.58 2.24
N GLY A 39 9.61 -0.59 3.55
CA GLY A 39 10.67 -0.74 4.54
C GLY A 39 10.23 -0.21 5.92
N PRO A 40 11.01 -0.41 6.98
CA PRO A 40 10.73 0.20 8.28
C PRO A 40 10.75 1.73 8.16
N HIS A 41 9.67 2.38 8.61
CA HIS A 41 9.58 3.83 8.66
C HIS A 41 9.18 4.27 10.07
N PRO A 42 9.86 5.26 10.67
CA PRO A 42 9.38 5.87 11.91
C PRO A 42 8.11 6.66 11.61
N LEU A 43 7.01 6.31 12.28
CA LEU A 43 5.72 6.97 12.12
C LEU A 43 5.41 7.83 13.34
N LYS A 44 4.92 9.05 13.09
CA LYS A 44 4.29 9.84 14.14
C LYS A 44 2.99 9.16 14.58
N ALA A 45 2.55 9.46 15.81
CA ALA A 45 1.20 9.12 16.23
C ALA A 45 0.19 9.81 15.29
N GLY A 46 -0.85 9.06 14.90
CA GLY A 46 -1.82 9.53 13.94
C GLY A 46 -2.71 8.43 13.38
N THR A 47 -3.53 8.84 12.43
CA THR A 47 -4.41 7.92 11.69
C THR A 47 -3.70 7.43 10.43
N LEU A 48 -3.49 6.10 10.34
CA LEU A 48 -2.99 5.45 9.13
C LEU A 48 -4.15 4.98 8.26
N ARG A 49 -4.19 5.41 7.01
CA ARG A 49 -5.11 4.90 5.98
C ARG A 49 -4.37 3.95 5.06
N LEU A 50 -4.85 2.72 4.95
CA LEU A 50 -4.27 1.68 4.11
C LEU A 50 -5.12 1.48 2.85
N ASN A 51 -4.49 1.54 1.68
CA ASN A 51 -5.05 1.13 0.41
C ASN A 51 -4.33 -0.13 -0.04
N ILE A 52 -5.09 -1.20 -0.26
CA ILE A 52 -4.58 -2.47 -0.76
C ILE A 52 -5.07 -2.61 -2.20
N PHE A 53 -4.15 -2.87 -3.11
CA PHE A 53 -4.47 -3.13 -4.50
C PHE A 53 -4.07 -4.56 -4.84
N VAL A 54 -4.91 -5.23 -5.63
CA VAL A 54 -4.71 -6.59 -6.12
C VAL A 54 -4.80 -6.55 -7.62
N ASN A 55 -3.74 -6.98 -8.30
CA ASN A 55 -3.73 -7.12 -9.75
C ASN A 55 -4.22 -8.52 -10.10
N THR A 56 -5.36 -8.60 -10.80
CA THR A 56 -5.99 -9.87 -11.18
C THR A 56 -5.76 -10.25 -12.64
N THR A 57 -4.70 -9.72 -13.28
CA THR A 57 -4.37 -10.13 -14.66
C THR A 57 -3.95 -11.61 -14.69
N GLY A 58 -4.82 -12.47 -15.24
CA GLY A 58 -4.64 -13.93 -15.37
C GLY A 58 -5.67 -14.75 -14.58
N GLU A 59 -5.55 -16.09 -14.58
CA GLU A 59 -6.27 -16.96 -13.64
C GLU A 59 -5.68 -16.77 -12.24
N VAL A 60 -6.47 -16.22 -11.31
CA VAL A 60 -6.02 -15.97 -9.93
C VAL A 60 -6.74 -16.91 -8.98
N ASP A 61 -6.29 -18.15 -8.90
CA ASP A 61 -6.59 -19.04 -7.77
C ASP A 61 -5.66 -18.72 -6.58
N LYS A 62 -5.83 -17.52 -6.00
CA LYS A 62 -5.11 -17.13 -4.77
C LYS A 62 -6.03 -16.45 -3.78
N THR A 63 -6.01 -16.96 -2.54
CA THR A 63 -6.68 -16.34 -1.40
C THR A 63 -5.67 -15.49 -0.63
N PHE A 64 -6.00 -14.21 -0.40
CA PHE A 64 -5.23 -13.32 0.46
C PHE A 64 -5.97 -13.10 1.78
N THR A 65 -5.27 -13.26 2.90
CA THR A 65 -5.82 -12.98 4.24
C THR A 65 -4.94 -11.94 4.92
N PRO A 66 -5.23 -10.62 4.75
CA PRO A 66 -4.42 -9.58 5.36
C PRO A 66 -4.56 -9.64 6.88
N ARG A 67 -3.44 -9.42 7.58
CA ARG A 67 -3.39 -9.33 9.03
C ARG A 67 -2.56 -8.12 9.45
N LEU A 68 -3.09 -7.32 10.36
CA LEU A 68 -2.36 -6.21 10.97
C LEU A 68 -1.83 -6.67 12.33
N TYR A 69 -0.52 -6.57 12.50
CA TYR A 69 0.15 -6.93 13.73
C TYR A 69 0.91 -5.73 14.28
N LYS A 70 0.82 -5.52 15.59
CA LYS A 70 1.81 -4.73 16.31
C LYS A 70 3.05 -5.62 16.47
N ILE A 71 4.18 -5.18 15.93
CA ILE A 71 5.48 -5.79 16.23
C ILE A 71 6.00 -5.03 17.45
N ASP A 72 6.24 -5.74 18.55
CA ASP A 72 6.82 -5.17 19.77
C ASP A 72 8.32 -4.91 19.61
#